data_AF-A0A1Y0MGZ2-F1
#
_entry.id   AF-A0A1Y0MGZ2-F1
#
_cell.length_a   1.000
_cell.length_b   1.000
_cell.length_c   1.000
_cell.angle_alpha   90.00
_cell.angle_beta   90.00
_cell.angle_gamma   90.00
#
_symmetry.space_group_name_H-M   'P 1'
#
loop_
_entity.id
_entity.type
_entity.pdbx_description
1 polymer ?
#
loop_
_entity_poly.entity_id
_entity_poly.type
_entity_poly.pdbx_seq_one_letter_code
_entity_poly.pdbx_strand_id
1 'polypeptide(L)'
;MKKYILITLAFSVFACAPKLKSNIETKLEPLPKGTLIVVLEQTDNQDIEGQLIGEVSAKDNGFSVNCGYYQNINNLKEVARNSGANLVKITQEKQPSKWSSCFRIWGKIYKVDDPKVYETKIEWSDKRRLVWSDFKGTPDTEAHPNTLAITNSGFGIESSFNPFKASEIIVHNTFNTFKSWGIPEHMNDYVLRHEQIHFDITEIFTRKLRKTLFDNNLTSKDITRAKALFESTFQEYKLFQERYDADTQKGEKKDTQEKWEAIVEIELAKYDAYKT
;
A
#
# COMPACT_ATOMS: atom_id res chain seq x y z
N MET A 1 -20.64 26.60 -55.86
CA MET A 1 -20.60 25.77 -54.62
C MET A 1 -19.37 26.18 -53.80
N LYS A 2 -19.55 26.91 -52.70
CA LYS A 2 -18.45 27.32 -51.82
C LYS A 2 -17.98 26.11 -51.01
N LYS A 3 -16.74 25.65 -51.23
CA LYS A 3 -16.11 24.59 -50.43
C LYS A 3 -15.65 25.19 -49.10
N TYR A 4 -16.30 24.81 -48.01
CA TYR A 4 -15.82 25.12 -46.66
C TYR A 4 -14.76 24.08 -46.29
N ILE A 5 -13.51 24.53 -46.11
CA ILE A 5 -12.44 23.71 -45.56
C ILE A 5 -12.66 23.69 -44.04
N LEU A 6 -13.12 22.54 -43.53
CA LEU A 6 -13.17 22.30 -42.08
C LEU A 6 -11.73 22.07 -41.62
N ILE A 7 -11.12 23.08 -41.00
CA ILE A 7 -9.86 22.93 -40.29
C ILE A 7 -10.19 22.23 -38.97
N THR A 8 -10.05 20.91 -38.92
CA THR A 8 -10.07 20.17 -37.66
C THR A 8 -8.79 20.51 -36.89
N LEU A 9 -8.90 21.45 -35.95
CA LEU A 9 -7.85 21.72 -34.97
C LEU A 9 -7.71 20.47 -34.10
N ALA A 10 -6.71 19.64 -34.38
CA ALA A 10 -6.31 18.55 -33.51
C ALA A 10 -5.69 19.15 -32.24
N PHE A 11 -6.54 19.44 -31.24
CA PHE A 11 -6.08 19.75 -29.89
C PHE A 11 -5.49 18.47 -29.30
N SER A 12 -4.17 18.34 -29.35
CA SER A 12 -3.43 17.39 -28.55
C SER A 12 -3.61 17.76 -27.08
N VAL A 13 -4.56 17.10 -26.41
CA VAL A 13 -4.78 17.24 -24.97
C VAL A 13 -3.64 16.51 -24.27
N PHE A 14 -2.51 17.20 -24.07
CA PHE A 14 -1.47 16.72 -23.19
C PHE A 14 -2.06 16.64 -21.78
N ALA A 15 -2.21 15.42 -21.28
CA ALA A 15 -2.64 15.15 -19.93
C ALA A 15 -1.59 15.69 -18.94
N CYS A 16 -1.93 16.73 -18.19
CA CYS A 16 -1.03 17.33 -17.20
C CYS A 16 -1.00 16.48 -15.92
N ALA A 17 0.19 16.17 -15.41
CA ALA A 17 0.37 15.59 -14.08
C ALA A 17 -0.07 16.60 -12.97
N PRO A 18 -0.36 16.13 -11.74
CA PRO A 18 -0.73 17.02 -10.64
C PRO A 18 0.40 18.02 -10.36
N LYS A 19 0.06 19.27 -10.04
CA LYS A 19 1.09 20.27 -9.73
C LYS A 19 1.61 20.01 -8.31
N LEU A 20 2.77 19.38 -8.23
CA LEU A 20 3.51 19.25 -6.98
C LEU A 20 4.06 20.61 -6.59
N LYS A 21 3.78 21.02 -5.35
CA LYS A 21 4.40 22.19 -4.74
C LYS A 21 5.21 21.72 -3.54
N SER A 22 6.46 22.15 -3.48
CA SER A 22 7.32 21.95 -2.33
C SER A 22 7.91 23.30 -1.91
N ASN A 23 8.08 23.46 -0.60
CA ASN A 23 8.87 24.52 0.00
C ASN A 23 9.96 23.82 0.82
N ILE A 24 11.15 23.68 0.24
CA ILE A 24 12.27 22.97 0.83
C ILE A 24 13.12 23.96 1.61
N GLU A 25 13.16 23.79 2.93
CA GLU A 25 13.93 24.66 3.83
C GLU A 25 15.41 24.26 3.84
N THR A 26 15.67 22.95 3.87
CA THR A 26 17.04 22.40 3.81
C THR A 26 17.09 21.36 2.69
N LYS A 27 17.91 21.59 1.66
CA LYS A 27 18.08 20.60 0.59
C LYS A 27 19.28 19.70 0.89
N LEU A 28 19.02 18.41 1.07
CA LEU A 28 20.04 17.38 1.19
C LEU A 28 20.23 16.66 -0.15
N GLU A 29 21.28 15.85 -0.24
CA GLU A 29 21.51 15.00 -1.42
C GLU A 29 20.34 14.01 -1.64
N PRO A 30 19.92 13.80 -2.89
CA PRO A 30 18.87 12.84 -3.21
C PRO A 30 19.19 11.43 -2.69
N LEU A 31 18.19 10.77 -2.11
CA LEU A 31 18.37 9.38 -1.67
C LEU A 31 18.34 8.42 -2.87
N PRO A 32 19.09 7.29 -2.82
CA PRO A 32 19.07 6.28 -3.86
C PRO A 32 17.67 5.78 -4.23
N LYS A 33 17.53 5.29 -5.46
CA LYS A 33 16.32 4.60 -5.89
C LYS A 33 16.12 3.34 -5.04
N GLY A 34 14.89 3.13 -4.58
CA GLY A 34 14.56 1.99 -3.71
C GLY A 34 14.79 2.24 -2.21
N THR A 35 15.36 3.38 -1.81
CA THR A 35 15.38 3.76 -0.40
C THR A 35 13.94 3.85 0.14
N LEU A 36 13.73 3.23 1.31
CA LEU A 36 12.47 3.28 2.05
C LEU A 36 12.12 4.73 2.37
N ILE A 37 10.89 5.12 1.98
CA ILE A 37 10.30 6.40 2.37
C ILE A 37 9.02 6.08 3.13
N VAL A 38 9.02 6.36 4.42
CA VAL A 38 7.87 6.10 5.28
C VAL A 38 6.85 7.21 5.12
N VAL A 39 5.57 6.85 5.10
CA VAL A 39 4.46 7.80 5.02
C VAL A 39 3.60 7.60 6.26
N LEU A 40 3.48 8.65 7.06
CA LEU A 40 2.63 8.71 8.23
C LEU A 40 1.33 9.42 7.87
N GLU A 41 0.23 8.75 8.13
CA GLU A 41 -1.12 9.28 7.96
C GLU A 41 -1.36 10.42 8.95
N GLN A 42 -2.39 11.24 8.71
CA GLN A 42 -2.73 12.34 9.63
C GLN A 42 -2.96 11.82 11.07
N THR A 43 -3.58 10.65 11.20
CA THR A 43 -3.92 9.99 12.47
C THR A 43 -2.72 9.39 13.20
N ASP A 44 -1.59 9.18 12.54
CA ASP A 44 -0.39 8.58 13.14
C ASP A 44 0.27 9.62 14.06
N ASN A 45 0.13 9.45 15.37
CA ASN A 45 0.46 10.47 16.38
C ASN A 45 1.84 10.31 17.04
N GLN A 46 2.70 9.46 16.47
CA GLN A 46 4.07 9.27 16.94
C GLN A 46 4.92 10.54 16.79
N ASP A 47 5.73 10.83 17.80
CA ASP A 47 6.68 11.94 17.78
C ASP A 47 7.81 11.64 16.79
N ILE A 48 8.15 12.62 15.95
CA ILE A 48 9.17 12.47 14.91
C ILE A 48 10.47 13.10 15.39
N GLU A 49 11.43 12.26 15.76
CA GLU A 49 12.80 12.66 16.07
C GLU A 49 13.60 12.73 14.75
N GLY A 50 13.64 13.90 14.13
CA GLY A 50 14.39 14.12 12.90
C GLY A 50 14.41 15.57 12.44
N GLN A 51 15.22 15.84 11.43
CA GLN A 51 15.31 17.16 10.82
C GLN A 51 14.13 17.40 9.88
N LEU A 52 13.39 18.49 10.08
CA LEU A 52 12.42 18.97 9.09
C LEU A 52 13.16 19.45 7.84
N ILE A 53 12.83 18.87 6.69
CA ILE A 53 13.43 19.19 5.38
C ILE A 53 12.56 20.21 4.64
N GLY A 54 11.25 20.16 4.82
CA GLY A 54 10.33 21.16 4.28
C GLY A 54 8.89 20.69 4.22
N GLU A 55 8.07 21.45 3.50
CA GLU A 55 6.66 21.19 3.29
C GLU A 55 6.37 20.79 1.84
N VAL A 56 5.43 19.88 1.66
CA VAL A 56 5.04 19.33 0.36
C VAL A 56 3.53 19.30 0.21
N SER A 57 3.06 19.45 -1.03
CA SER A 57 1.65 19.25 -1.34
C SER A 57 1.44 18.76 -2.77
N ALA A 58 0.47 17.88 -2.93
CA ALA A 58 -0.08 17.47 -4.21
C ALA A 58 -1.47 18.10 -4.37
N LYS A 59 -1.61 19.03 -5.32
CA LYS A 59 -2.84 19.80 -5.55
C LYS A 59 -3.31 19.70 -7.00
N ASP A 60 -4.62 19.75 -7.17
CA ASP A 60 -5.29 19.85 -8.47
C ASP A 60 -5.17 21.26 -9.07
N ASN A 61 -5.14 21.32 -10.40
CA ASN A 61 -5.28 22.54 -11.20
C ASN A 61 -6.52 22.54 -12.11
N GLY A 62 -7.42 21.56 -11.97
CA GLY A 62 -8.65 21.40 -12.75
C GLY A 62 -8.49 20.51 -14.00
N PHE A 63 -7.26 20.11 -14.35
CA PHE A 63 -6.95 19.26 -15.51
C PHE A 63 -5.96 18.13 -15.20
N SER A 64 -5.67 17.88 -13.91
CA SER A 64 -4.65 16.93 -13.48
C SER A 64 -5.11 15.48 -13.69
N VAL A 65 -4.30 14.65 -14.34
CA VAL A 65 -4.44 13.19 -14.36
C VAL A 65 -3.59 12.57 -13.25
N ASN A 66 -3.89 11.33 -12.80
CA ASN A 66 -3.12 10.61 -11.78
C ASN A 66 -3.04 11.30 -10.41
N CYS A 67 -4.19 11.78 -9.91
CA CYS A 67 -4.31 12.50 -8.64
C CYS A 67 -5.13 11.75 -7.57
N GLY A 68 -5.16 10.42 -7.66
CA GLY A 68 -5.70 9.56 -6.59
C GLY A 68 -4.83 9.62 -5.35
N TYR A 69 -5.35 9.04 -4.26
CA TYR A 69 -4.64 8.97 -2.99
C TYR A 69 -3.24 8.34 -3.18
N TYR A 70 -3.18 7.09 -3.64
CA TYR A 70 -1.92 6.37 -3.86
C TYR A 70 -0.94 7.10 -4.80
N GLN A 71 -1.42 7.64 -5.92
CA GLN A 71 -0.56 8.39 -6.84
C GLN A 71 0.03 9.64 -6.20
N ASN A 72 -0.79 10.39 -5.44
CA ASN A 72 -0.29 11.55 -4.70
C ASN A 72 0.73 11.14 -3.65
N ILE A 73 0.51 10.04 -2.91
CA ILE A 73 1.50 9.51 -1.97
C ILE A 73 2.82 9.18 -2.66
N ASN A 74 2.79 8.53 -3.83
CA ASN A 74 4.01 8.23 -4.59
C ASN A 74 4.74 9.49 -5.06
N ASN A 75 3.99 10.49 -5.52
CA ASN A 75 4.56 11.79 -5.89
C ASN A 75 5.23 12.48 -4.68
N LEU A 76 4.60 12.42 -3.50
CA LEU A 76 5.20 12.97 -2.27
C LEU A 76 6.46 12.19 -1.85
N LYS A 77 6.46 10.85 -1.97
CA LYS A 77 7.64 10.01 -1.73
C LYS A 77 8.79 10.39 -2.67
N GLU A 78 8.51 10.70 -3.93
CA GLU A 78 9.51 11.15 -4.91
C GLU A 78 10.09 12.52 -4.55
N VAL A 79 9.24 13.48 -4.16
CA VAL A 79 9.71 14.79 -3.69
C VAL A 79 10.58 14.65 -2.43
N ALA A 80 10.17 13.81 -1.47
CA ALA A 80 10.96 13.52 -0.28
C ALA A 80 12.34 12.96 -0.65
N ARG A 81 12.36 11.90 -1.47
CA ARG A 81 13.60 11.27 -1.95
C ARG A 81 14.53 12.27 -2.63
N ASN A 82 14.03 13.08 -3.55
CA ASN A 82 14.81 14.07 -4.29
C ASN A 82 15.29 15.25 -3.43
N SER A 83 14.73 15.39 -2.22
CA SER A 83 15.13 16.41 -1.22
C SER A 83 16.00 15.82 -0.11
N GLY A 84 16.34 14.52 -0.19
CA GLY A 84 17.10 13.79 0.82
C GLY A 84 16.30 13.38 2.08
N ALA A 85 14.99 13.58 2.09
CA ALA A 85 14.09 13.15 3.16
C ALA A 85 13.67 11.68 2.98
N ASN A 86 13.51 10.97 4.09
CA ASN A 86 13.11 9.56 4.15
C ASN A 86 11.79 9.32 4.90
N LEU A 87 11.10 10.39 5.31
CA LEU A 87 9.79 10.32 5.96
C LEU A 87 8.88 11.45 5.45
N VAL A 88 7.62 11.12 5.19
CA VAL A 88 6.54 12.05 4.87
C VAL A 88 5.49 11.96 5.98
N LYS A 89 5.17 13.05 6.66
CA LYS A 89 4.04 13.15 7.58
C LYS A 89 2.92 13.93 6.91
N ILE A 90 1.80 13.28 6.63
CA ILE A 90 0.59 13.93 6.13
C ILE A 90 0.03 14.81 7.25
N THR A 91 -0.18 16.08 6.94
CA THR A 91 -0.74 17.07 7.87
C THR A 91 -2.19 17.40 7.55
N GLN A 92 -2.58 17.25 6.29
CA GLN A 92 -3.96 17.48 5.85
C GLN A 92 -4.27 16.68 4.59
N GLU A 93 -5.49 16.15 4.54
CA GLU A 93 -6.08 15.56 3.35
C GLU A 93 -7.42 16.26 3.03
N LYS A 94 -7.70 16.45 1.74
CA LYS A 94 -9.05 16.75 1.25
C LYS A 94 -9.42 15.77 0.15
N GLN A 95 -10.50 15.04 0.41
CA GLN A 95 -11.15 14.16 -0.55
C GLN A 95 -11.63 14.92 -1.80
N PRO A 96 -11.83 14.21 -2.91
CA PRO A 96 -12.52 14.73 -4.07
C PRO A 96 -13.89 15.34 -3.69
N SER A 97 -14.27 16.42 -4.36
CA SER A 97 -15.55 17.11 -4.14
C SER A 97 -16.17 17.54 -5.47
N LYS A 98 -17.36 18.15 -5.43
CA LYS A 98 -18.04 18.69 -6.63
C LYS A 98 -17.17 19.65 -7.46
N TRP A 99 -16.14 20.25 -6.85
CA TRP A 99 -15.27 21.25 -7.47
C TRP A 99 -13.87 20.73 -7.82
N SER A 100 -13.51 19.50 -7.44
CA SER A 100 -12.22 18.88 -7.77
C SER A 100 -12.34 17.36 -7.71
N SER A 101 -11.98 16.67 -8.79
CA SER A 101 -11.96 15.21 -8.86
C SER A 101 -10.75 14.58 -8.17
N CYS A 102 -9.82 15.39 -7.65
CA CYS A 102 -8.55 14.94 -7.14
C CYS A 102 -8.48 14.96 -5.61
N PHE A 103 -7.74 14.01 -5.06
CA PHE A 103 -7.26 14.13 -3.69
C PHE A 103 -6.29 15.30 -3.61
N ARG A 104 -6.36 16.06 -2.52
CA ARG A 104 -5.39 17.10 -2.21
C ARG A 104 -4.74 16.75 -0.89
N ILE A 105 -3.41 16.62 -0.91
CA ILE A 105 -2.63 16.15 0.24
C ILE A 105 -1.57 17.20 0.54
N TRP A 106 -1.42 17.51 1.82
CA TRP A 106 -0.34 18.33 2.36
C TRP A 106 0.43 17.53 3.38
N GLY A 107 1.73 17.77 3.47
CA GLY A 107 2.56 17.11 4.45
C GLY A 107 3.86 17.85 4.71
N LYS A 108 4.57 17.36 5.71
CA LYS A 108 5.94 17.73 6.05
C LYS A 108 6.86 16.56 5.72
N ILE A 109 8.05 16.85 5.24
CA ILE A 109 9.06 15.82 4.96
C ILE A 109 10.24 15.96 5.91
N TYR A 110 10.73 14.82 6.39
CA TYR A 110 11.77 14.76 7.41
C TYR A 110 12.92 13.86 6.97
N LYS A 111 14.10 14.18 7.47
CA LYS A 111 15.25 13.28 7.51
C LYS A 111 15.36 12.72 8.92
N VAL A 112 15.19 11.40 9.03
CA VAL A 112 15.35 10.64 10.27
C VAL A 112 16.49 9.62 10.11
N ASP A 113 17.06 9.16 11.21
CA ASP A 113 18.18 8.21 11.19
C ASP A 113 17.72 6.81 10.76
N ASP A 114 16.70 6.27 11.44
CA ASP A 114 16.05 5.01 11.06
C ASP A 114 14.57 5.23 10.73
N PRO A 115 14.18 5.25 9.44
CA PRO A 115 12.78 5.41 9.07
C PRO A 115 11.92 4.20 9.48
N LYS A 116 12.48 2.99 9.66
CA LYS A 116 11.69 1.78 9.95
C LYS A 116 10.94 1.85 11.27
N VAL A 117 11.49 2.54 12.27
CA VAL A 117 10.83 2.73 13.57
C VAL A 117 9.47 3.43 13.42
N TYR A 118 9.31 4.24 12.39
CA TYR A 118 8.10 5.00 12.10
C TYR A 118 7.07 4.23 11.26
N GLU A 119 7.39 3.08 10.66
CA GLU A 119 6.46 2.34 9.80
C GLU A 119 5.20 1.91 10.56
N THR A 120 4.04 2.39 10.13
CA THR A 120 2.72 1.98 10.64
C THR A 120 2.10 0.88 9.78
N LYS A 121 2.51 0.80 8.50
CA LYS A 121 2.09 -0.20 7.52
C LYS A 121 3.28 -0.64 6.67
N ILE A 122 3.30 -1.90 6.29
CA ILE A 122 4.28 -2.49 5.38
C ILE A 122 3.54 -3.13 4.20
N GLU A 123 3.93 -2.81 2.97
CA GLU A 123 3.49 -3.53 1.77
C GLU A 123 4.40 -4.74 1.54
N TRP A 124 3.82 -5.86 1.09
CA TRP A 124 4.56 -7.09 0.82
C TRP A 124 5.58 -6.87 -0.30
N SER A 125 6.79 -7.44 -0.15
CA SER A 125 7.81 -7.45 -1.18
C SER A 125 8.65 -8.71 -1.09
N ASP A 126 9.04 -9.25 -2.24
CA ASP A 126 10.00 -10.37 -2.34
C ASP A 126 11.39 -10.03 -1.77
N LYS A 127 11.69 -8.73 -1.60
CA LYS A 127 12.95 -8.22 -1.06
C LYS A 127 12.93 -7.98 0.46
N ARG A 128 11.77 -8.07 1.11
CA ARG A 128 11.63 -7.82 2.55
C ARG A 128 10.74 -8.88 3.19
N ARG A 129 11.37 -9.75 3.98
CA ARG A 129 10.67 -10.59 4.96
C ARG A 129 10.38 -9.79 6.23
N LEU A 130 9.32 -10.19 6.95
CA LEU A 130 8.99 -9.68 8.26
C LEU A 130 10.09 -10.04 9.26
N VAL A 131 10.33 -9.14 10.20
CA VAL A 131 11.20 -9.34 11.35
C VAL A 131 10.46 -8.92 12.62
N TRP A 132 10.88 -9.39 13.78
CA TRP A 132 10.18 -9.09 15.04
C TRP A 132 10.04 -7.59 15.34
N SER A 133 10.96 -6.74 14.87
CA SER A 133 10.83 -5.28 15.01
C SER A 133 9.68 -4.66 14.20
N ASP A 134 9.08 -5.42 13.27
CA ASP A 134 7.87 -5.00 12.55
C ASP A 134 6.60 -5.20 13.39
N PHE A 135 6.62 -6.04 14.43
CA PHE A 135 5.49 -6.35 15.33
C PHE A 135 5.48 -5.39 16.51
N LYS A 136 4.96 -4.18 16.29
CA LYS A 136 4.98 -3.07 17.26
C LYS A 136 3.75 -3.00 18.16
N GLY A 137 2.76 -3.86 17.92
CA GLY A 137 1.54 -3.92 18.72
C GLY A 137 1.79 -4.50 20.11
N THR A 138 0.96 -4.11 21.06
CA THR A 138 0.93 -4.71 22.40
C THR A 138 0.17 -6.03 22.35
N PRO A 139 0.72 -7.14 22.92
CA PRO A 139 -0.02 -8.39 23.03
C PRO A 139 -1.34 -8.25 23.77
N ASP A 140 -2.42 -8.74 23.16
CA ASP A 140 -3.76 -8.80 23.76
C ASP A 140 -4.08 -10.25 24.15
N THR A 141 -3.52 -10.67 25.27
CA THR A 141 -3.69 -12.04 25.80
C THR A 141 -5.06 -12.26 26.43
N GLU A 142 -5.85 -11.20 26.68
CA GLU A 142 -7.21 -11.34 27.20
C GLU A 142 -8.18 -11.74 26.07
N ALA A 143 -8.11 -11.07 24.92
CA ALA A 143 -8.90 -11.44 23.75
C ALA A 143 -8.36 -12.72 23.07
N HIS A 144 -7.07 -13.00 23.21
CA HIS A 144 -6.38 -14.10 22.53
C HIS A 144 -5.50 -14.95 23.48
N PRO A 145 -6.08 -15.66 24.46
CA PRO A 145 -5.33 -16.31 25.55
C PRO A 145 -4.38 -17.45 25.15
N ASN A 146 -4.53 -18.03 23.96
CA ASN A 146 -3.71 -19.14 23.46
C ASN A 146 -2.96 -18.76 22.17
N THR A 147 -2.68 -17.47 21.98
CA THR A 147 -2.07 -16.95 20.75
C THR A 147 -0.68 -16.39 21.07
N LEU A 148 0.35 -16.93 20.41
CA LEU A 148 1.74 -16.53 20.62
C LEU A 148 2.12 -15.26 19.85
N ALA A 149 1.52 -15.07 18.68
CA ALA A 149 1.70 -13.90 17.84
C ALA A 149 0.48 -13.71 16.92
N ILE A 150 0.32 -12.49 16.41
CA ILE A 150 -0.72 -12.12 15.45
C ILE A 150 -0.12 -11.29 14.33
N THR A 151 -0.42 -11.70 13.11
CA THR A 151 -0.24 -10.93 11.88
C THR A 151 -1.54 -10.25 11.48
N ASN A 152 -1.61 -8.92 11.64
CA ASN A 152 -2.72 -8.13 11.10
C ASN A 152 -2.38 -7.69 9.68
N SER A 153 -2.79 -8.48 8.69
CA SER A 153 -2.63 -8.13 7.27
C SER A 153 -3.94 -8.24 6.48
N GLY A 154 -3.99 -7.57 5.34
CA GLY A 154 -5.13 -7.59 4.45
C GLY A 154 -4.85 -6.84 3.15
N PHE A 155 -5.82 -6.83 2.23
CA PHE A 155 -5.70 -6.17 0.94
C PHE A 155 -6.98 -5.40 0.60
N GLY A 156 -6.86 -4.44 -0.31
CA GLY A 156 -7.94 -3.53 -0.68
C GLY A 156 -7.84 -3.05 -2.12
N ILE A 157 -8.93 -2.43 -2.58
CA ILE A 157 -9.00 -1.78 -3.89
C ILE A 157 -9.12 -0.27 -3.73
N GLU A 158 -8.38 0.45 -4.56
CA GLU A 158 -8.45 1.90 -4.70
C GLU A 158 -8.65 2.29 -6.16
N SER A 159 -9.33 3.40 -6.40
CA SER A 159 -9.54 3.91 -7.76
C SER A 159 -9.61 5.42 -7.74
N SER A 160 -8.93 6.06 -8.70
CA SER A 160 -9.07 7.50 -8.93
C SER A 160 -10.33 7.77 -9.72
N PHE A 161 -11.32 8.44 -9.14
CA PHE A 161 -12.51 8.83 -9.90
C PHE A 161 -12.19 9.99 -10.85
N ASN A 162 -12.26 9.74 -12.16
CA ASN A 162 -12.24 10.77 -13.19
C ASN A 162 -13.48 10.60 -14.08
N PRO A 163 -14.39 11.60 -14.16
CA PRO A 163 -15.63 11.48 -14.92
C PRO A 163 -15.42 11.40 -16.44
N PHE A 164 -14.25 11.82 -16.94
CA PHE A 164 -13.94 11.89 -18.37
C PHE A 164 -13.00 10.78 -18.85
N LYS A 165 -12.32 10.06 -17.94
CA LYS A 165 -11.36 9.00 -18.29
C LYS A 165 -11.44 7.82 -17.33
N ALA A 166 -11.54 6.62 -17.87
CA ALA A 166 -11.37 5.41 -17.09
C ALA A 166 -9.95 5.35 -16.53
N SER A 167 -9.80 5.07 -15.24
CA SER A 167 -8.52 4.85 -14.59
C SER A 167 -8.39 3.40 -14.15
N GLU A 168 -7.17 2.97 -13.88
CA GLU A 168 -6.86 1.66 -13.32
C GLU A 168 -7.40 1.53 -11.88
N ILE A 169 -7.88 0.33 -11.53
CA ILE A 169 -8.16 -0.03 -10.14
C ILE A 169 -6.86 -0.57 -9.55
N ILE A 170 -6.35 0.12 -8.53
CA ILE A 170 -5.14 -0.29 -7.81
C ILE A 170 -5.54 -1.30 -6.74
N VAL A 171 -4.78 -2.39 -6.64
CA VAL A 171 -4.92 -3.36 -5.56
C VAL A 171 -3.61 -3.41 -4.77
N HIS A 172 -3.69 -3.24 -3.47
CA HIS A 172 -2.54 -3.26 -2.57
C HIS A 172 -2.84 -4.14 -1.36
N ASN A 173 -1.78 -4.70 -0.77
CA ASN A 173 -1.83 -5.33 0.54
C ASN A 173 -1.17 -4.44 1.59
N THR A 174 -1.47 -4.70 2.85
CA THR A 174 -0.80 -4.07 3.98
C THR A 174 -0.66 -5.06 5.14
N PHE A 175 0.47 -4.97 5.83
CA PHE A 175 0.69 -5.47 7.18
C PHE A 175 0.68 -4.29 8.14
N ASN A 176 -0.17 -4.31 9.17
CA ASN A 176 -0.28 -3.24 10.15
C ASN A 176 0.63 -3.53 11.35
N THR A 177 1.68 -2.74 11.51
CA THR A 177 2.74 -2.98 12.50
C THR A 177 2.24 -2.84 13.94
N PHE A 178 1.33 -1.90 14.21
CA PHE A 178 0.78 -1.64 15.55
C PHE A 178 -0.41 -2.52 15.92
N LYS A 179 -0.97 -3.26 14.96
CA LYS A 179 -1.99 -4.30 15.21
C LYS A 179 -1.43 -5.72 15.14
N SER A 180 -0.14 -5.85 14.81
CA SER A 180 0.57 -7.12 14.79
C SER A 180 1.52 -7.16 15.99
N TRP A 181 1.52 -8.27 16.72
CA TRP A 181 2.23 -8.39 17.98
C TRP A 181 2.73 -9.82 18.18
N GLY A 182 3.70 -10.01 19.06
CA GLY A 182 4.15 -11.32 19.54
C GLY A 182 4.40 -11.27 21.04
N ILE A 183 4.20 -12.38 21.72
CA ILE A 183 4.59 -12.52 23.13
C ILE A 183 6.12 -12.62 23.19
N PRO A 184 6.83 -11.71 23.90
CA PRO A 184 8.29 -11.63 23.88
C PRO A 184 9.01 -12.97 24.11
N GLU A 185 8.51 -13.79 25.04
CA GLU A 185 9.09 -15.09 25.41
C GLU A 185 8.98 -16.14 24.28
N HIS A 186 8.09 -15.91 23.31
CA HIS A 186 7.81 -16.80 22.19
C HIS A 186 8.28 -16.26 20.84
N MET A 187 8.89 -15.07 20.82
CA MET A 187 9.46 -14.49 19.60
C MET A 187 10.71 -15.26 19.16
N ASN A 188 10.51 -16.21 18.25
CA ASN A 188 11.59 -17.02 17.65
C ASN A 188 11.35 -17.21 16.14
N ASP A 189 12.34 -17.73 15.44
CA ASP A 189 12.30 -17.87 13.98
C ASP A 189 11.17 -18.77 13.48
N TYR A 190 10.74 -19.76 14.27
CA TYR A 190 9.67 -20.67 13.87
C TYR A 190 8.31 -19.96 13.88
N VAL A 191 8.01 -19.22 14.95
CA VAL A 191 6.78 -18.42 15.05
C VAL A 191 6.81 -17.29 14.02
N LEU A 192 7.95 -16.64 13.80
CA LEU A 192 8.05 -15.58 12.79
C LEU A 192 7.75 -16.10 11.37
N ARG A 193 8.18 -17.32 11.03
CA ARG A 193 7.82 -17.95 9.75
C ARG A 193 6.33 -18.27 9.64
N HIS A 194 5.69 -18.64 10.75
CA HIS A 194 4.24 -18.83 10.80
C HIS A 194 3.51 -17.54 10.43
N GLU A 195 3.92 -16.43 11.07
CA GLU A 195 3.38 -15.10 10.81
C GLU A 195 3.68 -14.60 9.37
N GLN A 196 4.88 -14.92 8.84
CA GLN A 196 5.22 -14.62 7.46
C GLN A 196 4.30 -15.32 6.46
N ILE A 197 3.90 -16.57 6.72
CA ILE A 197 2.97 -17.30 5.85
C ILE A 197 1.62 -16.58 5.77
N HIS A 198 1.08 -16.08 6.90
CA HIS A 198 -0.15 -15.28 6.87
C HIS A 198 -0.03 -14.04 5.97
N PHE A 199 1.13 -13.37 5.97
CA PHE A 199 1.35 -12.21 5.10
C PHE A 199 1.57 -12.60 3.64
N ASP A 200 2.25 -13.72 3.38
CA ASP A 200 2.40 -14.27 2.03
C ASP A 200 1.05 -14.69 1.43
N ILE A 201 0.14 -15.27 2.23
CA ILE A 201 -1.25 -15.57 1.85
C ILE A 201 -1.98 -14.29 1.43
N THR A 202 -1.83 -13.20 2.19
CA THR A 202 -2.40 -11.90 1.83
C THR A 202 -1.91 -11.46 0.45
N GLU A 203 -0.62 -11.62 0.12
CA GLU A 203 -0.11 -11.29 -1.21
C GLU A 203 -0.65 -12.22 -2.31
N ILE A 204 -0.78 -13.53 -2.06
CA ILE A 204 -1.39 -14.47 -3.03
C ILE A 204 -2.75 -13.95 -3.49
N PHE A 205 -3.62 -13.58 -2.55
CA PHE A 205 -4.96 -13.11 -2.87
C PHE A 205 -4.99 -11.69 -3.43
N THR A 206 -3.98 -10.88 -3.10
CA THR A 206 -3.76 -9.57 -3.74
C THR A 206 -3.44 -9.73 -5.22
N ARG A 207 -2.49 -10.61 -5.57
CA ARG A 207 -2.14 -10.92 -6.97
C ARG A 207 -3.30 -11.58 -7.70
N LYS A 208 -4.02 -12.49 -7.04
CA LYS A 208 -5.22 -13.12 -7.60
C LYS A 208 -6.30 -12.10 -7.95
N LEU A 209 -6.55 -11.12 -7.09
CA LEU A 209 -7.49 -10.05 -7.37
C LEU A 209 -7.01 -9.16 -8.53
N ARG A 210 -5.73 -8.77 -8.56
CA ARG A 210 -5.14 -8.02 -9.70
C ARG A 210 -5.38 -8.76 -11.02
N LYS A 211 -5.09 -10.06 -11.05
CA LYS A 211 -5.36 -10.91 -12.22
C LYS A 211 -6.84 -10.90 -12.61
N THR A 212 -7.72 -11.13 -11.65
CA THR A 212 -9.18 -11.19 -11.89
C THR A 212 -9.71 -9.87 -12.46
N LEU A 213 -9.28 -8.73 -11.93
CA LEU A 213 -9.66 -7.41 -12.47
C LEU A 213 -9.13 -7.20 -13.88
N PHE A 214 -7.87 -7.58 -14.13
CA PHE A 214 -7.22 -7.50 -15.45
C PHE A 214 -7.92 -8.36 -16.50
N ASP A 215 -8.16 -9.65 -16.23
CA ASP A 215 -8.80 -10.57 -17.17
C ASP A 215 -10.21 -10.12 -17.56
N ASN A 216 -10.91 -9.44 -16.64
CA ASN A 216 -12.25 -8.90 -16.87
C ASN A 216 -12.25 -7.49 -17.49
N ASN A 217 -11.08 -6.92 -17.79
CA ASN A 217 -10.88 -5.56 -18.30
C ASN A 217 -11.57 -4.48 -17.44
N LEU A 218 -11.56 -4.65 -16.11
CA LEU A 218 -12.25 -3.73 -15.22
C LEU A 218 -11.46 -2.44 -15.01
N THR A 219 -12.20 -1.34 -14.97
CA THR A 219 -11.65 -0.01 -14.73
C THR A 219 -12.39 0.68 -13.59
N SER A 220 -11.99 1.90 -13.25
CA SER A 220 -12.69 2.77 -12.30
C SER A 220 -14.19 2.95 -12.58
N LYS A 221 -14.64 2.76 -13.84
CA LYS A 221 -16.06 2.81 -14.22
C LYS A 221 -16.85 1.60 -13.74
N ASP A 222 -16.17 0.50 -13.46
CA ASP A 222 -16.75 -0.80 -13.09
C ASP A 222 -16.65 -1.05 -11.58
N ILE A 223 -16.53 0.00 -10.77
CA ILE A 223 -16.21 -0.12 -9.33
C ILE A 223 -17.18 -1.00 -8.55
N THR A 224 -18.46 -1.03 -8.91
CA THR A 224 -19.46 -1.92 -8.29
C THR A 224 -19.14 -3.39 -8.56
N ARG A 225 -18.77 -3.74 -9.81
CA ARG A 225 -18.37 -5.09 -10.18
C ARG A 225 -17.02 -5.46 -9.54
N ALA A 226 -16.08 -4.52 -9.51
CA ALA A 226 -14.80 -4.70 -8.84
C ALA A 226 -14.97 -4.99 -7.33
N LYS A 227 -15.88 -4.29 -6.65
CA LYS A 227 -16.24 -4.55 -5.25
C LYS A 227 -16.83 -5.95 -5.04
N ALA A 228 -17.67 -6.42 -5.95
CA ALA A 228 -18.22 -7.78 -5.87
C ALA A 228 -17.12 -8.85 -6.03
N LEU A 229 -16.18 -8.65 -6.95
CA LEU A 229 -15.03 -9.54 -7.14
C LEU A 229 -14.04 -9.49 -5.97
N PHE A 230 -13.84 -8.30 -5.39
CA PHE A 230 -13.09 -8.13 -4.15
C PHE A 230 -13.70 -8.96 -3.02
N GLU A 231 -15.02 -8.84 -2.78
CA GLU A 231 -15.69 -9.57 -1.71
C GLU A 231 -15.57 -11.08 -1.90
N SER A 232 -15.81 -11.59 -3.11
CA SER A 232 -15.61 -13.01 -3.42
C SER A 232 -14.18 -13.47 -3.15
N THR A 233 -13.18 -12.70 -3.60
CA THR A 233 -11.76 -13.01 -3.39
C THR A 233 -11.38 -12.94 -1.92
N PHE A 234 -11.99 -12.02 -1.17
CA PHE A 234 -11.76 -11.86 0.27
C PHE A 234 -12.33 -13.02 1.08
N GLN A 235 -13.47 -13.60 0.67
CA GLN A 235 -13.98 -14.82 1.29
C GLN A 235 -13.05 -16.02 1.03
N GLU A 236 -12.54 -16.17 -0.20
CA GLU A 236 -11.56 -17.22 -0.49
C GLU A 236 -10.25 -17.05 0.31
N TYR A 237 -9.80 -15.81 0.48
CA TYR A 237 -8.66 -15.46 1.35
C TYR A 237 -8.89 -15.93 2.79
N LYS A 238 -10.05 -15.63 3.38
CA LYS A 238 -10.38 -16.08 4.74
C LYS A 238 -10.34 -17.59 4.87
N LEU A 239 -10.98 -18.30 3.95
CA LEU A 239 -11.00 -19.76 3.95
C LEU A 239 -9.58 -20.35 3.82
N PHE A 240 -8.69 -19.67 3.09
CA PHE A 240 -7.30 -20.11 2.94
C PHE A 240 -6.47 -19.88 4.21
N GLN A 241 -6.64 -18.72 4.87
CA GLN A 241 -6.04 -18.44 6.20
C GLN A 241 -6.53 -19.48 7.23
N GLU A 242 -7.85 -19.70 7.32
CA GLU A 242 -8.47 -20.66 8.24
C GLU A 242 -7.99 -22.09 8.00
N ARG A 243 -7.82 -22.47 6.72
CA ARG A 243 -7.28 -23.78 6.35
C ARG A 243 -5.83 -23.92 6.79
N TYR A 244 -4.99 -22.91 6.57
CA TYR A 244 -3.60 -22.92 7.02
C TYR A 244 -3.51 -23.11 8.54
N ASP A 245 -4.31 -22.36 9.31
CA ASP A 245 -4.39 -22.49 10.76
C ASP A 245 -4.89 -23.88 11.19
N ALA A 246 -5.92 -24.41 10.53
CA ALA A 246 -6.45 -25.72 10.85
C ALA A 246 -5.45 -26.85 10.56
N ASP A 247 -4.81 -26.81 9.39
CA ASP A 247 -3.85 -27.83 8.94
C ASP A 247 -2.60 -27.85 9.83
N THR A 248 -2.09 -26.67 10.21
CA THR A 248 -0.93 -26.52 11.09
C THR A 248 -1.25 -26.62 12.57
N GLN A 249 -2.53 -26.67 12.96
CA GLN A 249 -2.98 -26.47 14.34
C GLN A 249 -2.41 -25.18 14.93
N LYS A 250 -2.57 -24.06 14.19
CA LYS A 250 -2.09 -22.72 14.55
C LYS A 250 -0.57 -22.72 14.85
N GLY A 251 0.18 -23.45 14.03
CA GLY A 251 1.62 -23.57 14.16
C GLY A 251 2.12 -24.67 15.12
N GLU A 252 1.28 -25.54 15.68
CA GLU A 252 1.75 -26.67 16.50
C GLU A 252 2.41 -27.79 15.67
N LYS A 253 1.99 -27.97 14.40
CA LYS A 253 2.49 -29.03 13.50
C LYS A 253 3.59 -28.53 12.56
N LYS A 254 4.84 -28.64 13.00
CA LYS A 254 6.03 -28.21 12.26
C LYS A 254 6.12 -28.77 10.82
N ASP A 255 6.02 -30.09 10.64
CA ASP A 255 6.11 -30.72 9.32
C ASP A 255 4.99 -30.25 8.36
N THR A 256 3.84 -29.86 8.90
CA THR A 256 2.74 -29.30 8.10
C THR A 256 3.04 -27.85 7.71
N GLN A 257 3.60 -27.05 8.61
CA GLN A 257 4.01 -25.68 8.30
C GLN A 257 5.09 -25.65 7.20
N GLU A 258 6.08 -26.54 7.26
CA GLU A 258 7.11 -26.66 6.22
C GLU A 258 6.52 -27.01 4.84
N LYS A 259 5.47 -27.85 4.79
CA LYS A 259 4.73 -28.10 3.54
C LYS A 259 3.99 -26.86 3.06
N TRP A 260 3.44 -26.06 3.98
CA TRP A 260 2.76 -24.82 3.65
C TRP A 260 3.69 -23.74 3.12
N GLU A 261 4.94 -23.67 3.58
CA GLU A 261 5.97 -22.80 3.00
C GLU A 261 6.11 -23.08 1.48
N ALA A 262 6.17 -24.35 1.08
CA ALA A 262 6.21 -24.73 -0.33
C ALA A 262 4.90 -24.44 -1.09
N ILE A 263 3.74 -24.69 -0.47
CA ILE A 263 2.43 -24.38 -1.08
C ILE A 263 2.32 -22.89 -1.40
N VAL A 264 2.68 -22.04 -0.44
CA VAL A 264 2.62 -20.58 -0.58
C VAL A 264 3.60 -20.08 -1.64
N GLU A 265 4.82 -20.63 -1.70
CA GLU A 265 5.78 -20.29 -2.75
C GLU A 265 5.21 -20.60 -4.15
N ILE A 266 4.60 -21.78 -4.32
CA ILE A 266 3.97 -22.18 -5.59
C ILE A 266 2.79 -21.28 -5.94
N GLU A 267 1.91 -20.97 -4.99
CA GLU A 267 0.76 -20.09 -5.24
C GLU A 267 1.19 -18.64 -5.52
N LEU A 268 2.24 -18.12 -4.88
CA LEU A 268 2.83 -16.83 -5.23
C LEU A 268 3.36 -16.83 -6.67
N ALA A 269 4.08 -17.88 -7.06
CA ALA A 269 4.67 -18.02 -8.39
C ALA A 269 3.61 -18.12 -9.51
N LYS A 270 2.48 -18.77 -9.24
CA LYS A 270 1.34 -18.85 -10.18
C LYS A 270 0.80 -17.49 -10.62
N TYR A 271 0.94 -16.47 -9.77
CA TYR A 271 0.50 -15.11 -10.05
C TYR A 271 1.66 -14.11 -10.20
N ASP A 272 2.89 -14.57 -10.51
CA ASP A 272 4.09 -13.72 -10.53
C ASP A 272 3.99 -12.56 -11.54
N ALA A 273 3.22 -12.73 -12.63
CA ALA A 273 2.94 -11.66 -13.59
C ALA A 273 2.11 -10.49 -13.01
N TYR A 274 1.57 -10.64 -11.80
CA TYR A 274 0.70 -9.67 -11.13
C TYR A 274 1.27 -9.16 -9.79
N LYS A 275 2.58 -9.35 -9.56
CA LYS A 275 3.29 -8.70 -8.44
C LYS A 275 3.61 -7.23 -8.77
N THR A 276 3.88 -6.44 -7.73
CA THR A 276 4.25 -5.01 -7.82
C THR A 276 5.72 -4.77 -7.50
#